data_AF-A0A246PJI6-F1
#
_entry.id   AF-A0A246PJI6-F1
#
_cell.length_a   1.000
_cell.length_b   1.000
_cell.length_c   1.000
_cell.angle_alpha   90.00
_cell.angle_beta   90.00
_cell.angle_gamma   90.00
#
_symmetry.space_group_name_H-M   'P 1'
#
loop_
_entity.id
_entity.type
_entity.pdbx_description
1 polymer ?
#
loop_
_entity_poly.entity_id
_entity_poly.type
_entity_poly.pdbx_seq_one_letter_code
_entity_poly.pdbx_strand_id
1 'polypeptide(L)'
;MVVKINIEKQVQQFLAYVTEKRTNVDGIAEDLLQIAQRKKQLFQKRNAEIVKATADVSFMRQLNNSNHQEIDYQIHFKYLIKHKELFYIEEEQLKRRVCLNNSRVIGDYAIEVPEAVGMSETLEREVTKEKYGSYQYNRLEAVKYAERWWDDRNPVYRNFPDNCTNFISQCLHTGEVPMNGYPNIRKGWWQRENQWSWSWAVAHSFYWYLSGATTGLRAEAVERPEDLILGDVIAYDFEDDGRWNHTTIVVAKDADGMPLVNAHSANSRRRYWNYEDSSKYTPQMKYKFFHIING
;
A
#
# COMPACT_ATOMS: atom_id res chain seq x y z
N MET A 1 6.45 -12.34 28.60
CA MET A 1 7.85 -12.71 28.24
C MET A 1 7.90 -13.83 27.21
N VAL A 2 7.24 -14.97 27.44
CA VAL A 2 7.19 -16.12 26.49
C VAL A 2 6.65 -15.74 25.10
N VAL A 3 5.57 -14.96 25.04
CA VAL A 3 4.93 -14.57 23.77
C VAL A 3 5.84 -13.71 22.91
N LYS A 4 6.58 -12.79 23.53
CA LYS A 4 7.57 -11.95 22.84
C LYS A 4 8.65 -12.81 22.19
N ILE A 5 9.19 -13.79 22.93
CA ILE A 5 10.19 -14.73 22.43
C ILE A 5 9.64 -15.54 21.24
N ASN A 6 8.38 -15.98 21.31
CA ASN A 6 7.75 -16.74 20.22
C ASN A 6 7.57 -15.88 18.96
N ILE A 7 7.10 -14.63 19.09
CA ILE A 7 6.96 -13.70 17.97
C ILE A 7 8.33 -13.40 17.36
N GLU A 8 9.34 -13.09 18.19
CA GLU A 8 10.70 -12.84 17.72
C GLU A 8 11.26 -14.04 16.97
N LYS A 9 11.08 -15.26 17.50
CA LYS A 9 11.50 -16.51 16.84
C LYS A 9 10.82 -16.69 15.48
N GLN A 10 9.50 -16.52 15.41
CA GLN A 10 8.74 -16.58 14.15
C GLN A 10 9.28 -15.58 13.12
N VAL A 11 9.53 -14.33 13.53
CA VAL A 11 10.09 -13.30 12.65
C VAL A 11 11.49 -13.68 12.18
N GLN A 12 12.36 -14.19 13.06
CA GLN A 12 13.68 -14.66 12.66
C GLN A 12 13.62 -15.83 11.66
N GLN A 13 12.68 -16.76 11.83
CA GLN A 13 12.46 -17.86 10.89
C GLN A 13 11.97 -17.35 9.52
N PHE A 14 11.06 -16.37 9.52
CA PHE A 14 10.63 -15.69 8.30
C PHE A 14 11.81 -15.03 7.57
N LEU A 15 12.61 -14.22 8.27
CA LEU A 15 13.78 -13.53 7.70
C LEU A 15 14.79 -14.52 7.11
N ALA A 16 15.03 -15.62 7.80
CA ALA A 16 15.94 -16.66 7.34
C ALA A 16 15.41 -17.40 6.10
N TYR A 17 14.09 -17.64 6.05
CA TYR A 17 13.43 -18.28 4.90
C TYR A 17 13.55 -17.44 3.62
N VAL A 18 13.30 -16.14 3.71
CA VAL A 18 13.36 -15.22 2.55
C VAL A 18 14.79 -14.92 2.10
N THR A 19 15.79 -15.13 2.96
CA THR A 19 17.23 -14.96 2.65
C THR A 19 17.94 -16.29 2.33
N GLU A 20 17.18 -17.32 1.94
CA GLU A 20 17.65 -18.63 1.46
C GLU A 20 18.55 -19.43 2.42
N LYS A 21 18.56 -19.09 3.71
CA LYS A 21 19.15 -19.97 4.72
C LYS A 21 18.20 -21.14 4.91
N ARG A 22 18.68 -22.38 4.72
CA ARG A 22 17.89 -23.59 5.07
C ARG A 22 17.43 -23.45 6.51
N THR A 23 16.13 -23.22 6.71
CA THR A 23 15.54 -23.07 8.04
C THR A 23 14.31 -23.91 8.19
N ASN A 24 14.10 -24.33 9.44
CA ASN A 24 12.84 -24.88 9.86
C ASN A 24 11.77 -23.78 9.81
N VAL A 25 10.69 -24.03 9.06
CA VAL A 25 9.51 -23.15 8.94
C VAL A 25 8.49 -23.38 10.05
N ASP A 26 8.73 -24.37 10.92
CA ASP A 26 7.87 -24.68 12.07
C ASP A 26 7.74 -23.46 12.99
N GLY A 27 6.49 -23.01 13.20
CA GLY A 27 6.19 -21.89 14.09
C GLY A 27 6.02 -20.54 13.41
N ILE A 28 6.13 -20.47 12.07
CA ILE A 28 5.61 -19.32 11.30
C ILE A 28 4.11 -19.52 11.08
N ALA A 29 3.32 -18.50 11.40
CA ALA A 29 1.89 -18.45 11.09
C ALA A 29 1.65 -18.70 9.60
N GLU A 30 0.59 -19.43 9.28
CA GLU A 30 0.34 -19.92 7.93
C GLU A 30 0.26 -18.78 6.90
N ASP A 31 -0.49 -17.72 7.21
CA ASP A 31 -0.63 -16.54 6.35
C ASP A 31 0.71 -15.84 6.10
N LEU A 32 1.54 -15.73 7.14
CA LEU A 32 2.87 -15.12 7.07
C LEU A 32 3.85 -15.99 6.27
N LEU A 33 3.74 -17.32 6.38
CA LEU A 33 4.55 -18.25 5.59
C LEU A 33 4.18 -18.16 4.11
N GLN A 34 2.89 -18.06 3.78
CA GLN A 34 2.45 -17.88 2.39
C GLN A 34 3.00 -16.58 1.78
N ILE A 35 3.01 -15.48 2.55
CA ILE A 35 3.66 -14.22 2.14
C ILE A 35 5.15 -14.43 1.87
N ALA A 36 5.86 -15.13 2.77
CA ALA A 36 7.29 -15.42 2.62
C ALA A 36 7.58 -16.23 1.34
N GLN A 37 6.76 -17.24 1.06
CA GLN A 37 6.83 -18.09 -0.13
C GLN A 37 6.63 -17.28 -1.40
N ARG A 38 5.58 -16.46 -1.48
CA ARG A 38 5.31 -15.59 -2.64
C ARG A 38 6.43 -14.59 -2.84
N LYS A 39 6.90 -13.93 -1.78
CA LYS A 39 8.04 -13.01 -1.85
C LYS A 39 9.28 -13.70 -2.41
N LYS A 40 9.65 -14.87 -1.89
CA LYS A 40 10.79 -15.64 -2.39
C LYS A 40 10.65 -16.00 -3.87
N GLN A 41 9.49 -16.53 -4.27
CA GLN A 41 9.21 -16.87 -5.66
C GLN A 41 9.27 -15.64 -6.57
N LEU A 42 8.77 -14.49 -6.11
CA LEU A 42 8.78 -13.23 -6.85
C LEU A 42 10.22 -12.77 -7.14
N PHE A 43 11.10 -12.78 -6.14
CA PHE A 43 12.51 -12.41 -6.32
C PHE A 43 13.24 -13.40 -7.24
N GLN A 44 12.97 -14.70 -7.11
CA GLN A 44 13.50 -15.72 -8.02
C GLN A 44 13.07 -15.51 -9.48
N LYS A 45 11.79 -15.25 -9.73
CA LYS A 45 11.26 -14.96 -11.09
C LYS A 45 11.93 -13.74 -11.73
N ARG A 46 12.30 -12.75 -10.92
CA ARG A 46 12.93 -11.50 -11.34
C ARG A 46 14.45 -11.56 -11.42
N ASN A 47 15.08 -12.72 -11.13
CA ASN A 47 16.53 -12.82 -10.98
C ASN A 47 17.11 -11.74 -10.03
N ALA A 48 16.37 -11.45 -8.96
CA ALA A 48 16.75 -10.51 -7.92
C ALA A 48 16.91 -11.25 -6.59
N GLU A 49 17.73 -10.72 -5.69
CA GLU A 49 18.12 -11.37 -4.45
C GLU A 49 17.87 -10.47 -3.24
N ILE A 50 17.27 -11.03 -2.19
CA ILE A 50 17.25 -10.40 -0.86
C ILE A 50 18.58 -10.73 -0.17
N VAL A 51 19.59 -9.89 -0.34
CA VAL A 51 20.94 -10.13 0.21
C VAL A 51 20.99 -9.97 1.74
N LYS A 52 20.07 -9.18 2.31
CA LYS A 52 19.92 -9.00 3.76
C LYS A 52 18.48 -8.64 4.10
N ALA A 53 17.96 -9.26 5.15
CA ALA A 53 16.66 -8.93 5.71
C ALA A 53 16.77 -8.69 7.22
N THR A 54 16.10 -7.66 7.72
CA THR A 54 15.97 -7.35 9.14
C THR A 54 14.52 -7.02 9.47
N ALA A 55 14.13 -7.16 10.73
CA ALA A 55 12.81 -6.74 11.18
C ALA A 55 12.84 -6.24 12.61
N ASP A 56 12.03 -5.22 12.87
CA ASP A 56 11.74 -4.70 14.20
C ASP A 56 10.31 -5.05 14.60
N VAL A 57 10.11 -5.44 15.86
CA VAL A 57 8.80 -5.80 16.41
C VAL A 57 8.38 -4.81 17.48
N SER A 58 7.23 -4.16 17.26
CA SER A 58 6.64 -3.17 18.16
C SER A 58 5.31 -3.69 18.71
N PHE A 59 5.16 -3.70 20.04
CA PHE A 59 3.90 -4.07 20.69
C PHE A 59 2.99 -2.84 20.78
N MET A 60 1.79 -2.93 20.20
CA MET A 60 0.87 -1.80 20.10
C MET A 60 -0.14 -1.78 21.25
N ARG A 61 -0.76 -2.92 21.54
CA ARG A 61 -1.83 -3.02 22.54
C ARG A 61 -1.93 -4.44 23.11
N GLN A 62 -2.37 -4.54 24.35
CA GLN A 62 -2.75 -5.79 24.99
C GLN A 62 -4.17 -5.68 25.57
N LEU A 63 -5.01 -6.66 25.29
CA LEU A 63 -6.35 -6.82 25.87
C LEU A 63 -6.41 -8.15 26.64
N ASN A 64 -6.93 -8.12 27.86
CA ASN A 64 -7.07 -9.30 28.70
C ASN A 64 -8.57 -9.53 28.98
N ASN A 65 -9.07 -10.70 28.61
CA ASN A 65 -10.39 -11.20 28.96
C ASN A 65 -10.25 -12.37 29.95
N SER A 66 -11.37 -12.79 30.55
CA SER A 66 -11.39 -13.85 31.58
C SER A 66 -10.71 -15.16 31.15
N ASN A 67 -10.79 -15.51 29.85
CA ASN A 67 -10.29 -16.80 29.32
C ASN A 67 -9.26 -16.65 28.18
N HIS A 68 -8.97 -15.43 27.71
CA HIS A 68 -8.01 -15.21 26.63
C HIS A 68 -7.33 -13.85 26.71
N GLN A 69 -6.15 -13.75 26.12
CA GLN A 69 -5.39 -12.52 25.96
C GLN A 69 -5.13 -12.26 24.48
N GLU A 70 -5.33 -11.02 24.04
CA GLU A 70 -5.02 -10.56 22.68
C GLU A 70 -3.89 -9.54 22.75
N ILE A 71 -2.89 -9.70 21.89
CA ILE A 71 -1.78 -8.74 21.76
C ILE A 71 -1.69 -8.32 20.30
N ASP A 72 -1.87 -7.02 20.07
CA ASP A 72 -1.66 -6.38 18.78
C ASP A 72 -0.17 -5.97 18.69
N TYR A 73 0.51 -6.37 17.62
CA TYR A 73 1.90 -6.03 17.36
C TYR A 73 2.10 -5.63 15.89
N GLN A 74 3.18 -4.93 15.61
CA GLN A 74 3.58 -4.53 14.26
C GLN A 74 4.98 -5.05 13.99
N ILE A 75 5.17 -5.67 12.83
CA ILE A 75 6.48 -6.01 12.30
C ILE A 75 6.84 -4.96 11.25
N HIS A 76 8.03 -4.37 11.35
CA HIS A 76 8.60 -3.53 10.32
C HIS A 76 9.75 -4.31 9.67
N PHE A 77 9.54 -4.79 8.46
CA PHE A 77 10.55 -5.50 7.68
C PHE A 77 11.36 -4.54 6.82
N LYS A 78 12.65 -4.84 6.67
CA LYS A 78 13.58 -4.14 5.80
C LYS A 78 14.42 -5.13 5.02
N TYR A 79 14.40 -4.99 3.70
CA TYR A 79 15.08 -5.87 2.77
C TYR A 79 16.09 -5.06 1.94
N LEU A 80 17.36 -5.43 2.00
CA LEU A 80 18.35 -4.98 1.03
C LEU A 80 18.25 -5.91 -0.17
N ILE A 81 17.84 -5.34 -1.30
CA ILE A 81 17.67 -6.05 -2.55
C ILE A 81 18.86 -5.76 -3.45
N LYS A 82 19.39 -6.82 -4.08
CA LYS A 82 20.28 -6.74 -5.22
C LYS A 82 19.51 -7.20 -6.46
N HIS A 83 19.41 -6.34 -7.47
CA HIS A 83 18.84 -6.68 -8.76
C HIS A 83 19.81 -6.22 -9.85
N LYS A 84 20.53 -7.17 -10.46
CA LYS A 84 21.70 -6.88 -11.33
C LYS A 84 22.73 -6.01 -10.57
N GLU A 85 23.07 -4.84 -11.11
CA GLU A 85 23.97 -3.86 -10.50
C GLU A 85 23.26 -2.88 -9.55
N LEU A 86 21.91 -2.88 -9.53
CA LEU A 86 21.13 -1.99 -8.69
C LEU A 86 20.97 -2.58 -7.28
N PHE A 87 21.28 -1.75 -6.27
CA PHE A 87 20.94 -2.01 -4.89
C PHE A 87 19.88 -1.03 -4.41
N TYR A 88 18.86 -1.55 -3.73
CA TYR A 88 17.83 -0.71 -3.14
C TYR A 88 17.26 -1.38 -1.88
N ILE A 89 16.54 -0.58 -1.10
CA ILE A 89 15.88 -1.04 0.12
C ILE A 89 14.37 -1.06 -0.14
N GLU A 90 13.74 -2.18 0.18
CA GLU A 90 12.29 -2.30 0.36
C GLU A 90 11.98 -2.32 1.86
N GLU A 91 10.93 -1.61 2.28
CA GLU A 91 10.44 -1.62 3.66
C GLU A 91 8.93 -1.89 3.66
N GLU A 92 8.45 -2.68 4.62
CA GLU A 92 7.01 -2.96 4.77
C GLU A 92 6.62 -3.11 6.24
N GLN A 93 5.41 -2.68 6.58
CA GLN A 93 4.84 -2.80 7.91
C GLN A 93 3.62 -3.72 7.91
N LEU A 94 3.66 -4.73 8.77
CA LEU A 94 2.58 -5.71 8.95
C LEU A 94 2.06 -5.68 10.37
N LYS A 95 0.79 -5.33 10.54
CA LYS A 95 0.09 -5.37 11.83
C LYS A 95 -0.54 -6.75 12.03
N ARG A 96 -0.36 -7.33 13.21
CA ARG A 96 -0.78 -8.69 13.54
C ARG A 96 -1.36 -8.76 14.95
N ARG A 97 -2.24 -9.74 15.18
CA ARG A 97 -2.82 -10.06 16.48
C ARG A 97 -2.45 -11.49 16.83
N VAL A 98 -1.85 -11.66 18.01
CA VAL A 98 -1.69 -12.98 18.63
C VAL A 98 -2.74 -13.16 19.73
N CYS A 99 -3.42 -14.30 19.71
CA CYS A 99 -4.38 -14.74 20.71
C CYS A 99 -3.77 -15.83 21.59
N LEU A 100 -3.99 -15.73 22.89
CA LEU A 100 -3.43 -16.61 23.90
C LEU A 100 -4.53 -17.16 24.81
N ASN A 101 -4.42 -18.43 25.18
CA ASN A 101 -5.21 -19.04 26.25
C ASN A 101 -4.24 -19.73 27.22
N ASN A 102 -4.30 -19.39 28.51
CA ASN A 102 -3.39 -19.91 29.54
C ASN A 102 -1.91 -19.83 29.13
N SER A 103 -1.49 -18.69 28.59
CA SER A 103 -0.13 -18.42 28.06
C SER A 103 0.31 -19.26 26.85
N ARG A 104 -0.58 -20.04 26.24
CA ARG A 104 -0.33 -20.75 24.97
C ARG A 104 -0.91 -19.97 23.81
N VAL A 105 -0.16 -19.86 22.71
CA VAL A 105 -0.65 -19.27 21.46
C VAL A 105 -1.73 -20.18 20.88
N ILE A 106 -2.91 -19.63 20.64
CA ILE A 106 -4.03 -20.31 19.99
C ILE A 106 -4.31 -19.76 18.60
N GLY A 107 -3.72 -18.61 18.23
CA GLY A 107 -3.80 -18.04 16.90
C GLY A 107 -2.88 -16.83 16.75
N ASP A 108 -2.40 -16.60 15.54
CA ASP A 108 -1.63 -15.42 15.13
C ASP A 108 -2.02 -15.09 13.68
N TYR A 109 -2.59 -13.90 13.45
CA TYR A 109 -3.12 -13.51 12.15
C TYR A 109 -2.89 -12.03 11.87
N ALA A 110 -2.83 -11.66 10.59
CA ALA A 110 -2.82 -10.27 10.17
C ALA A 110 -4.06 -9.51 10.66
N ILE A 111 -3.87 -8.28 11.15
CA ILE A 111 -4.99 -7.38 11.46
C ILE A 111 -5.41 -6.73 10.16
N GLU A 112 -6.57 -7.13 9.66
CA GLU A 112 -7.18 -6.43 8.55
C GLU A 112 -7.72 -5.09 9.01
N VAL A 113 -7.41 -4.03 8.27
CA VAL A 113 -8.15 -2.78 8.38
C VAL A 113 -9.49 -3.03 7.70
N PRO A 114 -10.64 -2.87 8.39
CA PRO A 114 -11.92 -2.97 7.72
C PRO A 114 -11.92 -1.98 6.56
N GLU A 115 -12.09 -2.49 5.34
CA GLU A 115 -12.39 -1.60 4.21
C GLU A 115 -13.64 -0.79 4.57
N ALA A 116 -13.75 0.44 4.08
CA ALA A 116 -14.99 1.19 4.22
C ALA A 116 -16.14 0.35 3.63
N VAL A 117 -16.93 -0.26 4.51
CA VAL A 117 -18.02 -1.16 4.11
C VAL A 117 -19.14 -0.32 3.51
N GLY A 118 -19.56 -0.66 2.30
CA GLY A 118 -20.94 -0.41 1.88
C GLY A 118 -21.28 0.98 1.35
N MET A 119 -20.37 1.68 0.67
CA MET A 119 -20.79 2.78 -0.19
C MET A 119 -20.75 2.32 -1.65
N SER A 120 -21.92 1.99 -2.20
CA SER A 120 -22.14 1.95 -3.65
C SER A 120 -22.08 3.40 -4.13
N GLU A 121 -20.86 3.87 -4.39
CA GLU A 121 -20.56 5.26 -4.69
C GLU A 121 -20.65 5.50 -6.18
N THR A 122 -21.84 5.83 -6.67
CA THR A 122 -21.97 6.38 -8.01
C THR A 122 -21.41 7.80 -8.00
N LEU A 123 -20.24 7.99 -8.62
CA LEU A 123 -19.69 9.31 -8.91
C LEU A 123 -20.54 10.04 -9.95
N GLU A 124 -20.71 11.34 -9.74
CA GLU A 124 -21.30 12.21 -10.72
C GLU A 124 -20.24 12.63 -11.74
N ARG A 125 -20.51 12.45 -13.03
CA ARG A 125 -19.60 12.91 -14.09
C ARG A 125 -19.44 14.42 -14.02
N GLU A 126 -18.23 14.90 -14.26
CA GLU A 126 -17.99 16.33 -14.43
C GLU A 126 -18.58 16.83 -15.75
N VAL A 127 -19.80 17.37 -15.72
CA VAL A 127 -20.48 17.94 -16.91
C VAL A 127 -20.14 19.43 -17.09
N THR A 128 -19.65 20.10 -16.04
CA THR A 128 -19.39 21.55 -16.06
C THR A 128 -17.98 21.88 -16.50
N LYS A 129 -17.85 22.70 -17.55
CA LYS A 129 -16.61 23.37 -17.97
C LYS A 129 -16.19 24.47 -16.98
N GLU A 130 -15.96 24.12 -15.73
CA GLU A 130 -15.25 25.04 -14.84
C GLU A 130 -13.84 25.24 -15.44
N LYS A 131 -13.49 26.49 -15.74
CA LYS A 131 -12.17 26.84 -16.30
C LYS A 131 -11.14 26.76 -15.19
N TYR A 132 -10.63 25.57 -14.93
CA TYR A 132 -9.42 25.40 -14.15
C TYR A 132 -8.23 25.93 -14.95
N GLY A 133 -7.35 26.68 -14.30
CA GLY A 133 -6.11 27.13 -14.91
C GLY A 133 -5.23 25.93 -15.27
N SER A 134 -4.36 26.09 -16.26
CA SER A 134 -3.35 25.08 -16.56
C SER A 134 -2.43 24.87 -15.36
N TYR A 135 -2.02 23.64 -15.10
CA TYR A 135 -1.05 23.32 -14.07
C TYR A 135 0.00 22.34 -14.59
N GLN A 136 1.18 22.37 -13.98
CA GLN A 136 2.22 21.37 -14.22
C GLN A 136 2.28 20.43 -13.02
N TYR A 137 2.22 19.13 -13.28
CA TYR A 137 2.34 18.13 -12.24
C TYR A 137 3.82 17.98 -11.84
N ASN A 138 4.15 18.44 -10.63
CA ASN A 138 5.47 18.30 -10.06
C ASN A 138 5.68 16.90 -9.48
N ARG A 139 6.04 15.97 -10.37
CA ARG A 139 6.33 14.56 -10.07
C ARG A 139 7.37 14.39 -8.97
N LEU A 140 8.40 15.23 -8.95
CA LEU A 140 9.47 15.13 -7.99
C LEU A 140 8.97 15.41 -6.56
N GLU A 141 8.13 16.44 -6.39
CA GLU A 141 7.56 16.76 -5.08
C GLU A 141 6.56 15.70 -4.61
N ALA A 142 5.77 15.13 -5.54
CA ALA A 142 4.90 13.99 -5.21
C ALA A 142 5.70 12.78 -4.71
N VAL A 143 6.81 12.44 -5.38
CA VAL A 143 7.68 11.32 -4.99
C VAL A 143 8.41 11.61 -3.67
N LYS A 144 8.92 12.83 -3.47
CA LYS A 144 9.53 13.22 -2.18
C LYS A 144 8.54 13.12 -1.03
N TYR A 145 7.29 13.54 -1.25
CA TYR A 145 6.24 13.39 -0.27
C TYR A 145 5.97 11.91 0.02
N ALA A 146 5.83 11.09 -1.02
CA ALA A 146 5.61 9.65 -0.89
C ALA A 146 6.76 8.96 -0.13
N GLU A 147 8.00 9.35 -0.38
CA GLU A 147 9.19 8.85 0.32
C GLU A 147 9.29 9.35 1.77
N ARG A 148 8.76 10.55 2.07
CA ARG A 148 8.78 11.12 3.43
C ARG A 148 7.72 10.50 4.35
N TRP A 149 6.55 10.21 3.80
CA TRP A 149 5.36 9.85 4.57
C TRP A 149 4.93 8.39 4.40
N TRP A 150 5.73 7.54 3.75
CA TRP A 150 5.35 6.14 3.50
C TRP A 150 5.00 5.34 4.77
N ASP A 151 5.58 5.67 5.92
CA ASP A 151 5.42 4.99 7.20
C ASP A 151 4.68 5.78 8.28
N ASP A 152 4.24 7.01 7.98
CA ASP A 152 3.61 7.91 8.95
C ASP A 152 2.46 8.72 8.31
N ARG A 153 1.70 9.44 9.14
CA ARG A 153 0.52 10.18 8.73
C ARG A 153 0.76 11.68 8.84
N ASN A 154 0.63 12.40 7.73
CA ASN A 154 0.75 13.85 7.74
C ASN A 154 -0.42 14.48 8.52
N PRO A 155 -0.17 15.22 9.61
CA PRO A 155 -1.22 15.80 10.45
C PRO A 155 -1.98 16.95 9.79
N VAL A 156 -1.47 17.52 8.69
CA VAL A 156 -2.16 18.57 7.91
C VAL A 156 -3.45 18.04 7.26
N TYR A 157 -3.48 16.75 6.94
CA TYR A 157 -4.59 16.12 6.26
C TYR A 157 -5.43 15.27 7.21
N ARG A 158 -6.69 15.04 6.83
CA ARG A 158 -7.53 14.08 7.54
C ARG A 158 -6.94 12.69 7.35
N ASN A 159 -6.87 11.91 8.43
CA ASN A 159 -6.37 10.55 8.39
C ASN A 159 -7.50 9.53 8.58
N PHE A 160 -7.37 8.41 7.87
CA PHE A 160 -8.36 7.34 7.85
C PHE A 160 -7.69 6.00 8.24
N PRO A 161 -8.45 5.03 8.79
CA PRO A 161 -7.95 3.68 8.99
C PRO A 161 -7.45 3.06 7.68
N ASP A 162 -8.31 3.02 6.66
CA ASP A 162 -7.93 2.73 5.28
C ASP A 162 -7.56 4.04 4.57
N ASN A 163 -6.29 4.15 4.17
CA ASN A 163 -5.67 5.42 3.79
C ASN A 163 -4.86 5.33 2.52
N CYS A 164 -4.97 4.26 1.74
CA CYS A 164 -4.23 4.10 0.50
C CYS A 164 -4.44 5.34 -0.40
N THR A 165 -5.69 5.56 -0.83
CA THR A 165 -6.05 6.68 -1.71
C THR A 165 -5.85 8.05 -1.09
N ASN A 166 -6.16 8.22 0.20
CA ASN A 166 -5.89 9.50 0.88
C ASN A 166 -4.39 9.84 0.85
N PHE A 167 -3.50 8.86 1.03
CA PHE A 167 -2.06 9.07 0.89
C PHE A 167 -1.66 9.41 -0.54
N ILE A 168 -2.19 8.71 -1.55
CA ILE A 168 -1.91 9.01 -2.96
C ILE A 168 -2.39 10.43 -3.30
N SER A 169 -3.59 10.82 -2.86
CA SER A 169 -4.13 12.16 -3.07
C SER A 169 -3.23 13.24 -2.45
N GLN A 170 -2.69 13.01 -1.26
CA GLN A 170 -1.72 13.93 -0.65
C GLN A 170 -0.42 14.04 -1.46
N CYS A 171 0.07 12.93 -2.02
CA CYS A 171 1.25 12.95 -2.89
C CYS A 171 0.99 13.80 -4.13
N LEU A 172 -0.12 13.57 -4.82
CA LEU A 172 -0.49 14.31 -6.03
C LEU A 172 -0.75 15.79 -5.74
N HIS A 173 -1.39 16.11 -4.61
CA HIS A 173 -1.64 17.49 -4.23
C HIS A 173 -0.35 18.24 -3.89
N THR A 174 0.60 17.57 -3.23
CA THR A 174 1.94 18.12 -2.99
C THR A 174 2.74 18.26 -4.28
N GLY A 175 2.44 17.44 -5.29
CA GLY A 175 2.89 17.62 -6.68
C GLY A 175 2.18 18.77 -7.42
N GLU A 176 1.58 19.72 -6.71
CA GLU A 176 0.95 20.94 -7.24
C GLU A 176 -0.28 20.71 -8.11
N VAL A 177 -0.90 19.51 -8.05
CA VAL A 177 -2.18 19.28 -8.70
C VAL A 177 -3.29 20.01 -7.93
N PRO A 178 -4.07 20.89 -8.58
CA PRO A 178 -5.12 21.64 -7.93
C PRO A 178 -6.31 20.75 -7.59
N MET A 179 -6.85 20.93 -6.39
CA MET A 179 -8.14 20.34 -6.02
C MET A 179 -9.28 20.99 -6.79
N ASN A 180 -10.33 20.21 -7.12
CA ASN A 180 -11.43 20.68 -7.95
C ASN A 180 -12.78 20.08 -7.51
N GLY A 181 -13.91 20.70 -7.86
CA GLY A 181 -15.26 20.14 -7.66
C GLY A 181 -15.87 20.21 -6.25
N TYR A 182 -15.25 20.92 -5.31
CA TYR A 182 -15.85 21.27 -4.00
C TYR A 182 -17.17 22.04 -4.18
N PRO A 183 -18.22 21.84 -3.36
CA PRO A 183 -18.31 20.99 -2.16
C PRO A 183 -18.99 19.62 -2.36
N ASN A 184 -19.25 19.19 -3.59
CA ASN A 184 -19.99 17.95 -3.81
C ASN A 184 -19.08 16.75 -3.55
N ILE A 185 -19.41 15.92 -2.56
CA ILE A 185 -18.62 14.74 -2.19
C ILE A 185 -18.57 13.67 -3.30
N ARG A 186 -19.56 13.66 -4.21
CA ARG A 186 -19.66 12.71 -5.33
C ARG A 186 -18.92 13.18 -6.60
N LYS A 187 -18.25 14.33 -6.56
CA LYS A 187 -17.63 14.99 -7.71
C LYS A 187 -16.29 15.62 -7.34
N GLY A 188 -15.43 15.78 -8.35
CA GLY A 188 -14.14 16.43 -8.19
C GLY A 188 -13.15 15.57 -7.45
N TRP A 189 -12.04 16.18 -7.02
CA TRP A 189 -11.00 15.58 -6.21
C TRP A 189 -10.48 16.64 -5.23
N TRP A 190 -10.87 16.51 -3.96
CA TRP A 190 -10.60 17.54 -2.95
C TRP A 190 -10.72 17.05 -1.51
N GLN A 191 -9.96 17.70 -0.62
CA GLN A 191 -10.18 17.69 0.83
C GLN A 191 -10.11 19.12 1.36
N ARG A 192 -11.08 19.52 2.19
CA ARG A 192 -11.08 20.79 2.91
C ARG A 192 -11.53 20.57 4.34
N GLU A 193 -10.66 20.91 5.29
CA GLU A 193 -10.93 20.71 6.72
C GLU A 193 -11.38 19.26 7.01
N ASN A 194 -12.61 19.09 7.51
CA ASN A 194 -13.26 17.81 7.83
C ASN A 194 -14.18 17.28 6.72
N GLN A 195 -14.10 17.83 5.50
CA GLN A 195 -14.86 17.38 4.33
C GLN A 195 -13.92 16.91 3.22
N TRP A 196 -14.35 15.93 2.44
CA TRP A 196 -13.58 15.38 1.32
C TRP A 196 -14.52 14.80 0.26
N SER A 197 -14.06 14.77 -0.99
CA SER A 197 -14.69 13.97 -2.04
C SER A 197 -14.38 12.48 -1.85
N TRP A 198 -15.27 11.61 -2.33
CA TRP A 198 -15.03 10.17 -2.34
C TRP A 198 -13.76 9.80 -3.10
N SER A 199 -13.53 10.42 -4.26
CA SER A 199 -12.31 10.27 -5.05
C SER A 199 -11.03 10.68 -4.31
N TRP A 200 -11.09 11.51 -3.27
CA TRP A 200 -9.90 11.88 -2.49
C TRP A 200 -9.44 10.74 -1.58
N ALA A 201 -10.37 9.95 -1.04
CA ALA A 201 -10.09 9.01 0.06
C ALA A 201 -10.44 7.54 -0.23
N VAL A 202 -11.26 7.24 -1.24
CA VAL A 202 -11.78 5.90 -1.54
C VAL A 202 -11.22 5.39 -2.87
N ALA A 203 -10.55 4.23 -2.87
CA ALA A 203 -9.88 3.66 -4.04
C ALA A 203 -10.80 3.47 -5.26
N HIS A 204 -11.99 2.90 -5.06
CA HIS A 204 -12.96 2.69 -6.14
C HIS A 204 -13.40 4.00 -6.81
N SER A 205 -13.73 5.00 -6.01
CA SER A 205 -14.08 6.33 -6.51
C SER A 205 -12.89 7.00 -7.19
N PHE A 206 -11.67 6.86 -6.65
CA PHE A 206 -10.48 7.45 -7.28
C PHE A 206 -10.15 6.82 -8.64
N TYR A 207 -10.29 5.50 -8.78
CA TYR A 207 -10.15 4.81 -10.07
C TYR A 207 -11.09 5.39 -11.13
N TRP A 208 -12.38 5.53 -10.79
CA TRP A 208 -13.38 6.04 -11.74
C TRP A 208 -13.15 7.51 -12.06
N TYR A 209 -12.69 8.30 -11.08
CA TYR A 209 -12.30 9.68 -11.29
C TYR A 209 -11.14 9.77 -12.28
N LEU A 210 -10.02 9.07 -12.04
CA LEU A 210 -8.87 9.07 -12.95
C LEU A 210 -9.21 8.56 -14.36
N SER A 211 -10.17 7.64 -14.46
CA SER A 211 -10.61 7.08 -15.74
C SER A 211 -11.47 8.03 -16.58
N GLY A 212 -12.05 9.07 -15.98
CA GLY A 212 -13.06 9.91 -16.64
C GLY A 212 -12.90 11.42 -16.47
N ALA A 213 -11.99 11.88 -15.61
CA ALA A 213 -11.77 13.30 -15.35
C ALA A 213 -11.24 14.01 -16.61
N THR A 214 -11.93 15.08 -17.01
CA THR A 214 -11.52 15.93 -18.13
C THR A 214 -10.96 17.27 -17.67
N THR A 215 -11.11 17.59 -16.38
CA THR A 215 -10.61 18.79 -15.72
C THR A 215 -10.01 18.43 -14.36
N GLY A 216 -9.23 19.34 -13.75
CA GLY A 216 -8.56 19.05 -12.48
C GLY A 216 -7.46 17.99 -12.64
N LEU A 217 -7.36 17.07 -11.69
CA LEU A 217 -6.41 15.95 -11.75
C LEU A 217 -6.77 15.04 -12.95
N ARG A 218 -5.84 14.91 -13.91
CA ARG A 218 -6.04 14.09 -15.11
C ARG A 218 -5.00 12.99 -15.22
N ALA A 219 -5.41 11.88 -15.83
CA ALA A 219 -4.53 10.78 -16.14
C ALA A 219 -4.87 10.15 -17.49
N GLU A 220 -3.88 9.51 -18.10
CA GLU A 220 -4.03 8.63 -19.25
C GLU A 220 -3.83 7.19 -18.78
N ALA A 221 -4.69 6.28 -19.25
CA ALA A 221 -4.48 4.86 -19.00
C ALA A 221 -3.37 4.33 -19.91
N VAL A 222 -2.36 3.69 -19.32
CA VAL A 222 -1.32 2.98 -20.07
C VAL A 222 -1.53 1.47 -19.95
N GLU A 223 -1.02 0.71 -20.91
CA GLU A 223 -1.28 -0.74 -20.98
C GLU A 223 -0.28 -1.54 -20.15
N ARG A 224 0.98 -1.10 -20.08
CA ARG A 224 2.07 -1.86 -19.48
C ARG A 224 2.59 -1.16 -18.23
N PRO A 225 2.99 -1.92 -17.19
CA PRO A 225 3.57 -1.35 -15.99
C PRO A 225 4.89 -0.60 -16.29
N GLU A 226 5.65 -1.02 -17.32
CA GLU A 226 6.91 -0.36 -17.68
C GLU A 226 6.71 1.06 -18.22
N ASP A 227 5.53 1.38 -18.75
CA ASP A 227 5.21 2.70 -19.30
C ASP A 227 4.99 3.75 -18.20
N LEU A 228 4.75 3.29 -16.96
CA LEU A 228 4.63 4.17 -15.81
C LEU A 228 5.96 4.84 -15.50
N ILE A 229 5.90 6.10 -15.11
CA ILE A 229 7.03 6.87 -14.62
C ILE A 229 6.81 7.32 -13.18
N LEU A 230 7.84 7.91 -12.58
CA LEU A 230 7.79 8.38 -11.20
C LEU A 230 6.65 9.39 -11.01
N GLY A 231 5.86 9.19 -9.96
CA GLY A 231 4.66 9.96 -9.66
C GLY A 231 3.38 9.45 -10.32
N ASP A 232 3.44 8.38 -11.12
CA ASP A 232 2.25 7.73 -11.67
C ASP A 232 1.58 6.79 -10.66
N VAL A 233 0.33 6.41 -10.93
CA VAL A 233 -0.53 5.69 -9.99
C VAL A 233 -0.91 4.32 -10.53
N ILE A 234 -0.99 3.33 -9.64
CA ILE A 234 -1.56 2.01 -9.93
C ILE A 234 -2.79 1.80 -9.06
N ALA A 235 -3.89 1.34 -9.66
CA ALA A 235 -5.06 0.86 -8.94
C ALA A 235 -5.11 -0.67 -8.99
N TYR A 236 -5.63 -1.29 -7.93
CA TYR A 236 -5.74 -2.73 -7.77
C TYR A 236 -7.17 -3.12 -7.43
N ASP A 237 -7.69 -4.11 -8.14
CA ASP A 237 -8.89 -4.86 -7.80
C ASP A 237 -8.39 -6.24 -7.34
N PHE A 238 -8.46 -6.47 -6.04
CA PHE A 238 -7.87 -7.66 -5.43
C PHE A 238 -8.69 -8.90 -5.76
N GLU A 239 -10.02 -8.80 -5.88
CA GLU A 239 -10.89 -9.97 -6.02
C GLU A 239 -11.37 -10.24 -7.46
N ASP A 240 -11.10 -9.33 -8.40
CA ASP A 240 -11.68 -9.31 -9.77
C ASP A 240 -13.21 -9.23 -9.74
N ASP A 241 -13.77 -8.47 -8.80
CA ASP A 241 -15.22 -8.27 -8.65
C ASP A 241 -15.71 -6.92 -9.21
N GLY A 242 -14.79 -6.12 -9.77
CA GLY A 242 -15.03 -4.79 -10.30
C GLY A 242 -14.89 -3.68 -9.25
N ARG A 243 -14.65 -4.02 -7.98
CA ARG A 243 -14.35 -3.07 -6.92
C ARG A 243 -12.84 -2.86 -6.85
N TRP A 244 -12.41 -1.60 -6.92
CA TRP A 244 -10.99 -1.28 -6.80
C TRP A 244 -10.69 -0.99 -5.33
N ASN A 245 -9.89 -1.85 -4.71
CA ASN A 245 -9.64 -1.86 -3.27
C ASN A 245 -8.46 -0.97 -2.87
N HIS A 246 -7.50 -0.78 -3.77
CA HIS A 246 -6.21 -0.21 -3.39
C HIS A 246 -5.59 0.67 -4.46
N THR A 247 -4.79 1.64 -4.04
CA THR A 247 -4.02 2.50 -4.93
C THR A 247 -2.62 2.75 -4.38
N THR A 248 -1.64 2.82 -5.29
CA THR A 248 -0.22 3.04 -4.98
C THR A 248 0.38 4.09 -5.91
N ILE A 249 1.54 4.65 -5.53
CA ILE A 249 2.28 5.63 -6.35
C ILE A 249 3.68 5.11 -6.67
N VAL A 250 4.10 5.26 -7.92
CA VAL A 250 5.43 4.89 -8.41
C VAL A 250 6.46 5.88 -7.90
N VAL A 251 7.47 5.40 -7.16
CA VAL A 251 8.54 6.24 -6.59
C VAL A 251 9.92 5.92 -7.15
N ALA A 252 10.09 4.73 -7.73
CA ALA A 252 11.34 4.28 -8.33
C ALA A 252 11.07 3.22 -9.41
N LYS A 253 12.13 2.81 -10.09
CA LYS A 253 12.14 1.64 -10.98
C LYS A 253 13.26 0.70 -10.58
N ASP A 254 13.05 -0.59 -10.80
CA ASP A 254 14.09 -1.60 -10.61
C ASP A 254 15.01 -1.71 -11.84
N ALA A 255 15.93 -2.68 -11.83
CA ALA A 255 16.91 -2.89 -12.90
C ALA A 255 16.33 -3.42 -14.22
N ASP A 256 15.04 -3.78 -14.25
CA ASP A 256 14.29 -4.13 -15.47
C ASP A 256 13.38 -2.98 -15.93
N GLY A 257 13.42 -1.83 -15.26
CA GLY A 257 12.55 -0.69 -15.57
C GLY A 257 11.12 -0.87 -15.05
N MET A 258 10.89 -1.86 -14.18
CA MET A 258 9.59 -2.12 -13.58
C MET A 258 9.34 -1.20 -12.38
N PRO A 259 8.10 -0.73 -12.15
CA PRO A 259 7.83 0.20 -11.07
C PRO A 259 8.05 -0.39 -9.67
N LEU A 260 8.55 0.45 -8.78
CA LEU A 260 8.58 0.25 -7.34
C LEU A 260 7.68 1.30 -6.68
N VAL A 261 6.77 0.88 -5.81
CA VAL A 261 5.66 1.70 -5.32
C VAL A 261 5.70 1.93 -3.82
N ASN A 262 5.17 3.09 -3.41
CA ASN A 262 4.81 3.36 -2.02
C ASN A 262 3.30 3.26 -1.85
N ALA A 263 2.87 2.82 -0.66
CA ALA A 263 1.47 2.59 -0.35
C ALA A 263 1.18 2.74 1.15
N HIS A 264 -0.06 3.11 1.49
CA HIS A 264 -0.62 3.01 2.85
C HIS A 264 -1.65 1.88 2.92
N SER A 265 -2.10 1.51 4.12
CA SER A 265 -2.95 0.33 4.38
C SER A 265 -2.15 -0.97 4.16
N ALA A 266 -1.30 -1.29 5.15
CA ALA A 266 -0.03 -2.05 5.05
C ALA A 266 1.09 -1.20 4.42
N ASN A 267 1.58 -0.24 5.22
CA ASN A 267 2.57 0.74 4.80
C ASN A 267 3.77 0.07 4.12
N SER A 268 4.03 0.46 2.89
CA SER A 268 5.04 -0.17 2.04
C SER A 268 5.86 0.90 1.34
N ARG A 269 7.16 0.67 1.24
CA ARG A 269 8.12 1.52 0.54
C ARG A 269 8.89 0.73 -0.49
N ARG A 270 8.86 1.23 -1.73
CA ARG A 270 9.53 0.65 -2.90
C ARG A 270 9.18 -0.83 -3.13
N ARG A 271 7.97 -1.24 -2.76
CA ARG A 271 7.47 -2.59 -3.02
C ARG A 271 7.38 -2.81 -4.53
N TYR A 272 7.63 -4.03 -4.99
CA TYR A 272 7.41 -4.36 -6.39
C TYR A 272 5.92 -4.20 -6.78
N TRP A 273 5.66 -3.60 -7.94
CA TRP A 273 4.35 -3.09 -8.32
C TRP A 273 3.24 -4.14 -8.38
N ASN A 274 3.55 -5.41 -8.70
CA ASN A 274 2.53 -6.44 -8.90
C ASN A 274 1.85 -6.89 -7.59
N TYR A 275 2.38 -6.48 -6.43
CA TYR A 275 1.77 -6.70 -5.12
C TYR A 275 1.55 -8.18 -4.76
N GLU A 276 2.19 -9.13 -5.46
CA GLU A 276 1.99 -10.59 -5.27
C GLU A 276 2.39 -11.08 -3.88
N ASP A 277 3.31 -10.38 -3.24
CA ASP A 277 3.79 -10.67 -1.90
C ASP A 277 2.97 -10.00 -0.79
N SER A 278 1.85 -9.33 -1.13
CA SER A 278 0.96 -8.71 -0.15
C SER A 278 0.11 -9.74 0.61
N SER A 279 -0.37 -9.35 1.80
CA SER A 279 -1.38 -10.10 2.55
C SER A 279 -2.76 -10.09 1.86
N LYS A 280 -3.01 -9.13 0.97
CA LYS A 280 -4.26 -9.00 0.20
C LYS A 280 -4.17 -9.57 -1.22
N TYR A 281 -3.08 -10.28 -1.54
CA TYR A 281 -2.91 -10.85 -2.87
C TYR A 281 -3.93 -11.97 -3.16
N THR A 282 -4.50 -11.95 -4.37
CA THR A 282 -5.22 -13.08 -4.94
C THR A 282 -4.70 -13.37 -6.36
N PRO A 283 -4.81 -14.62 -6.85
CA PRO A 283 -4.40 -14.97 -8.21
C PRO A 283 -5.15 -14.24 -9.33
N GLN A 284 -6.36 -13.75 -9.07
CA GLN A 284 -7.21 -13.09 -10.07
C GLN A 284 -7.04 -11.56 -10.13
N MET A 285 -6.24 -10.98 -9.22
CA MET A 285 -6.02 -9.54 -9.08
C MET A 285 -5.85 -8.82 -10.43
N LYS A 286 -6.56 -7.70 -10.59
CA LYS A 286 -6.44 -6.80 -11.75
C LYS A 286 -5.73 -5.52 -11.39
N TYR A 287 -5.14 -4.91 -12.42
CA TYR A 287 -4.38 -3.69 -12.32
C TYR A 287 -4.91 -2.66 -13.32
N LYS A 288 -4.86 -1.39 -12.94
CA LYS A 288 -4.95 -0.27 -13.88
C LYS A 288 -3.81 0.70 -13.65
N PHE A 289 -3.16 1.07 -14.75
CA PHE A 289 -1.99 1.93 -14.77
C PHE A 289 -2.38 3.33 -15.26
N PHE A 290 -2.11 4.35 -14.45
CA PHE A 290 -2.49 5.73 -14.73
C PHE A 290 -1.26 6.63 -14.82
N HIS A 291 -0.97 7.11 -16.02
CA HIS A 291 0.01 8.16 -16.26
C HIS A 291 -0.58 9.52 -15.93
N ILE A 292 -0.09 10.20 -14.90
CA ILE A 292 -0.64 11.51 -14.49
C ILE A 292 -0.15 12.60 -15.45
N ILE A 293 -1.07 13.32 -16.08
CA ILE A 293 -0.71 14.34 -17.09
C ILE A 293 -0.85 15.75 -16.54
N ASN A 294 -0.19 16.70 -17.19
CA ASN A 294 -0.36 18.13 -16.91
C ASN A 294 -1.80 18.59 -17.21
N GLY A 295 -2.23 19.65 -16.53
CA GLY A 295 -3.56 20.26 -16.64
C GLY A 295 -3.66 21.38 -17.64
#